data_AF-A0A3M2CJ02-F1
#
_entry.id   AF-A0A3M2CJ02-F1
#
_cell.length_a   1.000
_cell.length_b   1.000
_cell.length_c   1.000
_cell.angle_alpha   90.00
_cell.angle_beta   90.00
_cell.angle_gamma   90.00
#
_symmetry.space_group_name_H-M   'P 1'
#
loop_
_entity.id
_entity.type
_entity.pdbx_description
1 polymer ?
#
loop_
_entity_poly.entity_id
_entity_poly.type
_entity_poly.pdbx_seq_one_letter_code
_entity_poly.pdbx_strand_id
1 'polypeptide(L)'
;MSGNESPVGGQAVIEGVMMRTARGVAIAVRRADGRIVVRSEPYCPITKRIRWLRFPIIRGAVSLFEMLAIGYRALQFSADEATKDAKAAEAQKQGKVASEKEGEEATGMSKLEMAGTMALSLVIAIALFVVVPNLATHYAAILFTGQGDRRLLEEQSPILYNLVSGVIRVAITVGYIAAISLMPDVRRLFQYHGAEHKTVSAYEAGKELTVENVRPFTTLHPRCGTT
;
A
#
# COMPACT_ATOMS: atom_id res chain seq x y z
N MET A 1 16.37 19.77 22.53
CA MET A 1 16.81 18.39 22.29
C MET A 1 17.25 18.31 20.83
N SER A 2 18.54 18.42 20.55
CA SER A 2 19.09 18.56 19.20
C SER A 2 19.93 17.35 18.80
N GLY A 3 19.64 16.77 17.64
CA GLY A 3 20.67 16.20 16.76
C GLY A 3 20.99 14.71 16.89
N ASN A 4 20.04 13.82 16.54
CA ASN A 4 20.29 12.58 15.76
C ASN A 4 18.99 11.80 15.52
N GLU A 5 17.94 12.45 15.01
CA GLU A 5 16.69 11.74 14.76
C GLU A 5 16.88 10.83 13.54
N SER A 6 16.83 9.52 13.81
CA SER A 6 16.90 8.52 12.76
C SER A 6 15.69 8.69 11.85
N PRO A 7 15.86 8.67 10.50
CA PRO A 7 14.73 8.84 9.60
C PRO A 7 13.65 7.81 9.90
N VAL A 8 12.45 8.31 10.17
CA VAL A 8 11.24 7.52 10.38
C VAL A 8 10.46 7.51 9.08
N GLY A 9 9.80 6.40 8.80
CA GLY A 9 8.82 6.32 7.75
C GLY A 9 7.80 5.26 8.08
N GLY A 10 6.68 5.27 7.38
CA GLY A 10 5.65 4.27 7.61
C GLY A 10 4.98 3.78 6.35
N GLN A 11 3.94 2.99 6.57
CA GLN A 11 3.05 2.46 5.56
C GLN A 11 1.66 2.34 6.19
N ALA A 12 0.63 2.78 5.48
CA ALA A 12 -0.74 2.49 5.87
C ALA A 12 -1.06 0.99 5.68
N VAL A 13 -1.78 0.43 6.65
CA VAL A 13 -2.31 -0.94 6.60
C VAL A 13 -3.81 -0.92 6.87
N ILE A 14 -4.48 -2.06 6.77
CA ILE A 14 -5.93 -2.13 7.01
C ILE A 14 -6.20 -1.71 8.45
N GLU A 15 -7.03 -0.70 8.65
CA GLU A 15 -7.34 -0.14 9.97
C GLU A 15 -6.13 0.35 10.79
N GLY A 16 -5.02 0.72 10.16
CA GLY A 16 -3.82 1.01 10.93
C GLY A 16 -2.64 1.58 10.17
N VAL A 17 -1.53 1.68 10.89
CA VAL A 17 -0.25 2.16 10.36
C VAL A 17 0.90 1.29 10.85
N MET A 18 1.86 1.07 9.98
CA MET A 18 3.18 0.55 10.33
C MET A 18 4.16 1.71 10.34
N MET A 19 4.95 1.82 11.41
CA MET A 19 6.02 2.79 11.56
C MET A 19 7.36 2.06 11.68
N ARG A 20 8.37 2.54 10.97
CA ARG A 20 9.73 2.02 10.99
C ARG A 20 10.71 3.10 11.43
N THR A 21 11.60 2.70 12.32
CA THR A 21 12.79 3.47 12.73
C THR A 21 14.06 2.68 12.43
N ALA A 22 15.22 3.27 12.71
CA ALA A 22 16.51 2.57 12.60
C ALA A 22 16.70 1.41 13.61
N ARG A 23 15.80 1.27 14.60
CA ARG A 23 15.91 0.29 15.70
C ARG A 23 14.77 -0.72 15.75
N GLY A 24 13.63 -0.42 15.12
CA GLY A 24 12.43 -1.22 15.28
C GLY A 24 11.34 -0.88 14.27
N VAL A 25 10.42 -1.83 14.13
CA VAL A 25 9.17 -1.70 13.39
C VAL A 25 8.02 -1.88 14.39
N ALA A 26 7.03 -1.00 14.33
CA ALA A 26 5.80 -1.11 15.11
C ALA A 26 4.60 -1.03 14.17
N ILE A 27 3.64 -1.94 14.35
CA ILE A 27 2.39 -1.97 13.60
C ILE A 27 1.27 -1.76 14.61
N ALA A 28 0.42 -0.78 14.39
CA ALA A 28 -0.74 -0.49 15.22
C ALA A 28 -2.01 -0.59 14.38
N VAL A 29 -2.95 -1.44 14.81
CA VAL A 29 -4.23 -1.70 14.12
C VAL A 29 -5.37 -1.42 15.07
N ARG A 30 -6.36 -0.66 14.61
CA ARG A 30 -7.59 -0.36 15.34
C ARG A 30 -8.61 -1.48 15.08
N ARG A 31 -9.07 -2.11 16.15
CA ARG A 31 -10.13 -3.12 16.13
C ARG A 31 -11.51 -2.46 16.03
N ALA A 32 -12.51 -3.22 15.60
CA ALA A 32 -13.91 -2.77 15.50
C ALA A 32 -14.49 -2.31 16.84
N ASP A 33 -14.02 -2.88 17.95
CA ASP A 33 -14.38 -2.47 19.32
C ASP A 33 -13.67 -1.20 19.81
N GLY A 34 -12.80 -0.61 18.98
CA GLY A 34 -12.06 0.61 19.28
C GLY A 34 -10.71 0.39 19.97
N ARG A 35 -10.36 -0.84 20.36
CA ARG A 35 -9.04 -1.13 20.93
C ARG A 35 -7.96 -1.05 19.86
N ILE A 36 -6.74 -0.67 20.28
CA ILE A 36 -5.57 -0.64 19.38
C ILE A 36 -4.68 -1.82 19.75
N VAL A 37 -4.47 -2.72 18.79
CA VAL A 37 -3.54 -3.85 18.93
C VAL A 37 -2.22 -3.42 18.31
N VAL A 38 -1.14 -3.54 19.09
CA VAL A 38 0.20 -3.13 18.67
C VAL A 38 1.13 -4.34 18.64
N ARG A 39 1.86 -4.50 17.54
CA ARG A 39 2.96 -5.45 17.40
C ARG A 39 4.25 -4.69 17.14
N SER A 40 5.22 -4.84 18.03
CA SER A 40 6.53 -4.19 17.91
C SER A 40 7.64 -5.23 17.86
N GLU A 41 8.54 -5.09 16.90
CA GLU A 41 9.67 -5.98 16.72
C GLU A 41 10.97 -5.18 16.54
N PRO A 42 12.07 -5.60 17.19
CA PRO A 42 13.37 -5.00 16.93
C PRO A 42 13.78 -5.27 15.49
N TYR A 43 14.30 -4.24 14.82
CA TYR A 43 14.70 -4.33 13.42
C TYR A 43 16.11 -3.75 13.26
N CYS A 44 16.98 -4.55 12.66
CA CYS A 44 18.31 -4.15 12.26
C CYS A 44 18.55 -4.61 10.83
N PRO A 45 18.77 -3.67 9.87
CA PRO A 45 18.94 -3.98 8.46
C PRO A 45 19.98 -5.06 8.22
N ILE A 46 19.68 -6.02 7.37
CA ILE A 46 20.63 -7.09 7.00
C ILE A 46 21.93 -6.51 6.42
N THR A 47 21.84 -5.37 5.72
CA THR A 47 22.99 -4.63 5.17
C THR A 47 23.96 -4.12 6.23
N LYS A 48 23.53 -3.95 7.49
CA LYS A 48 24.43 -3.62 8.62
C LYS A 48 25.15 -4.84 9.18
N ARG A 49 24.59 -6.05 9.00
CA ARG A 49 25.18 -7.30 9.49
C ARG A 49 26.24 -7.85 8.53
N ILE A 50 26.05 -7.68 7.22
CA ILE A 50 26.93 -8.27 6.19
C ILE A 50 27.60 -7.18 5.37
N ARG A 51 28.95 -7.14 5.41
CA ARG A 51 29.76 -6.06 4.82
C ARG A 51 29.57 -5.90 3.31
N TRP A 52 29.41 -7.00 2.57
CA TRP A 52 29.27 -6.97 1.10
C TRP A 52 27.90 -6.48 0.63
N LEU A 53 26.86 -6.57 1.46
CA LEU A 53 25.53 -6.06 1.13
C LEU A 53 25.43 -4.52 1.24
N ARG A 54 26.54 -3.84 1.55
CA ARG A 54 26.62 -2.37 1.66
C ARG A 54 26.93 -1.68 0.33
N PHE A 55 27.34 -2.43 -0.71
CA PHE A 55 27.59 -1.85 -2.04
C PHE A 55 26.33 -1.18 -2.59
N PRO A 56 26.38 0.03 -3.19
CA PRO A 56 25.20 0.86 -3.46
C PRO A 56 24.04 0.14 -4.19
N ILE A 57 24.34 -0.64 -5.23
CA ILE A 57 23.34 -1.37 -6.01
C ILE A 57 22.74 -2.53 -5.20
N ILE A 58 23.60 -3.36 -4.61
CA ILE A 58 23.19 -4.51 -3.79
C ILE A 58 22.41 -4.05 -2.55
N ARG A 59 22.86 -2.97 -1.92
CA ARG A 59 22.22 -2.34 -0.76
C ARG A 59 20.81 -1.89 -1.10
N GLY A 60 20.62 -1.27 -2.26
CA GLY A 60 19.31 -0.85 -2.75
C GLY A 60 18.37 -2.05 -2.93
N ALA A 61 18.82 -3.07 -3.64
CA ALA A 61 18.04 -4.30 -3.87
C ALA A 61 17.67 -5.00 -2.55
N VAL A 62 18.64 -5.25 -1.68
CA VAL A 62 18.41 -5.89 -0.37
C VAL A 62 17.45 -5.08 0.47
N SER A 63 17.61 -3.75 0.52
CA SER A 63 16.70 -2.88 1.28
C SER A 63 15.28 -2.90 0.71
N LEU A 64 15.11 -3.01 -0.61
CA LEU A 64 13.80 -3.11 -1.24
C LEU A 64 13.12 -4.42 -0.85
N PHE A 65 13.80 -5.57 -0.97
CA PHE A 65 13.25 -6.87 -0.59
C PHE A 65 12.93 -6.94 0.91
N GLU A 66 13.81 -6.41 1.75
CA GLU A 66 13.59 -6.35 3.19
C GLU A 66 12.35 -5.52 3.52
N MET A 67 12.18 -4.38 2.84
CA MET A 67 10.98 -3.56 3.04
C MET A 67 9.71 -4.19 2.50
N LEU A 68 9.77 -4.86 1.35
CA LEU A 68 8.64 -5.61 0.82
C LEU A 68 8.20 -6.70 1.81
N ALA A 69 9.15 -7.44 2.38
CA ALA A 69 8.88 -8.49 3.35
C ALA A 69 8.26 -7.94 4.66
N ILE A 70 8.74 -6.79 5.15
CA ILE A 70 8.16 -6.12 6.33
C ILE A 70 6.76 -5.61 6.02
N GLY A 71 6.57 -4.93 4.89
CA GLY A 71 5.28 -4.40 4.46
C GLY A 71 4.25 -5.51 4.27
N TYR A 72 4.63 -6.65 3.68
CA TYR A 72 3.78 -7.82 3.54
C TYR A 72 3.35 -8.38 4.90
N ARG A 73 4.29 -8.55 5.85
CA ARG A 73 3.95 -9.01 7.21
C ARG A 73 3.01 -8.05 7.93
N ALA A 74 3.18 -6.73 7.73
CA ALA A 74 2.31 -5.73 8.32
C ALA A 74 0.89 -5.79 7.74
N LEU A 75 0.76 -5.95 6.42
CA LEU A 75 -0.53 -6.15 5.75
C LEU A 75 -1.21 -7.44 6.24
N GLN A 76 -0.47 -8.55 6.31
CA GLN A 76 -0.99 -9.81 6.81
C GLN A 76 -1.49 -9.69 8.25
N PHE A 77 -0.70 -9.09 9.14
CA PHE A 77 -1.12 -8.86 10.53
C PHE A 77 -2.40 -8.03 10.60
N SER A 78 -2.51 -6.95 9.82
CA SER A 78 -3.73 -6.14 9.80
C SER A 78 -4.95 -6.87 9.24
N ALA A 79 -4.77 -7.72 8.23
CA ALA A 79 -5.82 -8.52 7.64
C ALA A 79 -6.31 -9.61 8.61
N ASP A 80 -5.39 -10.24 9.36
CA ASP A 80 -5.73 -11.23 10.39
C ASP A 80 -6.58 -10.58 11.51
N GLU A 81 -6.21 -9.38 11.96
CA GLU A 81 -6.98 -8.65 12.96
C GLU A 81 -8.38 -8.25 12.45
N ALA A 82 -8.48 -7.77 11.20
CA ALA A 82 -9.76 -7.45 10.56
C ALA A 82 -10.66 -8.69 10.38
N THR A 83 -10.06 -9.85 10.05
CA THR A 83 -10.80 -11.11 9.91
C THR A 83 -11.39 -11.57 11.24
N LYS A 84 -10.66 -11.42 12.34
CA LYS A 84 -11.17 -11.70 13.69
C LYS A 84 -12.36 -10.79 14.03
N ASP A 85 -12.34 -9.53 13.62
CA ASP A 85 -13.47 -8.61 13.82
C ASP A 85 -14.71 -9.03 13.00
N ALA A 86 -14.51 -9.45 11.75
CA ALA A 86 -15.59 -9.99 10.91
C ALA A 86 -16.23 -11.23 11.55
N LYS A 87 -15.41 -12.17 12.04
CA LYS A 87 -15.88 -13.37 12.75
C LYS A 87 -16.64 -13.04 14.04
N ALA A 88 -16.15 -12.08 14.82
CA ALA A 88 -16.84 -11.63 16.03
C ALA A 88 -18.22 -11.01 15.71
N ALA A 89 -18.32 -10.23 14.63
CA ALA A 89 -19.58 -9.66 14.17
C ALA A 89 -20.57 -10.73 13.67
N GLU A 90 -20.08 -11.78 12.99
CA GLU A 90 -20.89 -12.92 12.56
C GLU A 90 -21.39 -13.76 13.74
N ALA A 91 -20.53 -14.03 14.73
CA ALA A 91 -20.90 -14.76 15.94
C ALA A 91 -21.97 -14.01 16.76
N GLN A 92 -21.86 -12.68 16.87
CA GLN A 92 -22.87 -11.83 17.49
C GLN A 92 -24.21 -11.85 16.73
N LYS A 93 -24.18 -11.80 15.39
CA LYS A 93 -25.40 -11.89 14.56
C LYS A 93 -26.09 -13.26 14.66
N GLN A 94 -25.35 -14.32 14.95
CA GLN A 94 -25.87 -15.69 15.09
C GLN A 94 -26.26 -16.05 16.53
N GLY A 95 -26.16 -15.13 17.49
CA GLY A 95 -26.60 -15.37 18.88
C GLY A 95 -25.80 -16.43 19.64
N LYS A 96 -24.60 -16.80 19.17
CA LYS A 96 -23.73 -17.74 19.89
C LYS A 96 -22.86 -16.97 20.89
N VAL A 97 -22.92 -17.38 22.17
CA VAL A 97 -22.01 -16.89 23.21
C VAL A 97 -20.59 -17.29 22.82
N ALA A 98 -19.69 -16.32 22.75
CA ALA A 98 -18.28 -16.52 22.41
C ALA A 98 -17.62 -17.44 23.44
N SER A 99 -17.40 -18.70 23.08
CA SER A 99 -16.44 -19.56 23.76
C SER A 99 -15.05 -19.22 23.25
N GLU A 100 -14.16 -18.76 24.13
CA GLU A 100 -12.75 -18.45 23.84
C GLU A 100 -11.88 -19.68 23.52
N LYS A 101 -12.47 -20.85 23.22
CA LYS A 101 -11.75 -22.09 22.95
C LYS A 101 -12.40 -22.93 21.85
N GLU A 102 -12.37 -22.42 20.62
CA GLU A 102 -12.36 -23.27 19.42
C GLU A 102 -11.20 -22.79 18.55
N GLY A 103 -10.01 -23.27 18.93
CA GLY A 103 -8.85 -23.20 18.07
C GLY A 103 -9.03 -24.17 16.90
N GLU A 104 -8.57 -23.72 15.74
CA GLU A 104 -7.89 -24.59 14.79
C GLU A 104 -8.73 -25.47 13.85
N GLU A 105 -9.92 -25.06 13.39
CA GLU A 105 -10.48 -25.61 12.13
C GLU A 105 -10.98 -24.53 11.16
N ALA A 106 -10.10 -24.21 10.21
CA ALA A 106 -10.33 -23.83 8.82
C ALA A 106 -11.67 -23.17 8.41
N THR A 107 -11.77 -21.86 8.65
CA THR A 107 -12.50 -20.93 7.75
C THR A 107 -11.58 -19.81 7.26
N GLY A 108 -10.31 -20.16 7.02
CA GLY A 108 -9.42 -19.35 6.19
C GLY A 108 -9.54 -19.85 4.76
N MET A 109 -9.60 -18.95 3.77
CA MET A 109 -9.53 -19.33 2.36
C MET A 109 -8.47 -20.42 2.17
N SER A 110 -8.83 -21.50 1.47
CA SER A 110 -7.86 -22.55 1.16
C SER A 110 -6.66 -21.91 0.45
N LYS A 111 -5.46 -22.46 0.62
CA LYS A 111 -4.25 -21.98 -0.09
C LYS A 111 -4.50 -21.87 -1.60
N LEU A 112 -5.35 -22.75 -2.13
CA LEU A 112 -5.77 -22.76 -3.53
C LEU A 112 -6.67 -21.57 -3.88
N GLU A 113 -7.61 -21.20 -3.01
CA GLU A 113 -8.49 -20.04 -3.20
C GLU A 113 -7.71 -18.73 -3.11
N MET A 114 -6.79 -18.62 -2.17
CA MET A 114 -5.88 -17.47 -2.07
C MET A 114 -5.00 -17.37 -3.32
N ALA A 115 -4.42 -18.48 -3.78
CA ALA A 115 -3.66 -18.49 -5.02
C ALA A 115 -4.53 -18.11 -6.25
N GLY A 116 -5.77 -18.60 -6.32
CA GLY A 116 -6.71 -18.30 -7.39
C GLY A 116 -7.10 -16.82 -7.44
N THR A 117 -7.41 -16.22 -6.29
CA THR A 117 -7.74 -14.78 -6.19
C THR A 117 -6.52 -13.90 -6.51
N MET A 118 -5.31 -14.30 -6.08
CA MET A 118 -4.07 -13.61 -6.47
C MET A 118 -3.82 -13.70 -7.99
N ALA A 119 -4.02 -14.88 -8.59
CA ALA A 119 -3.87 -15.05 -10.03
C ALA A 119 -4.89 -14.20 -10.82
N LEU A 120 -6.16 -14.22 -10.40
CA LEU A 120 -7.21 -13.42 -11.02
C LEU A 120 -6.93 -11.92 -10.91
N SER A 121 -6.53 -11.44 -9.73
CA SER A 121 -6.19 -10.02 -9.53
C SER A 121 -5.00 -9.59 -10.38
N LEU A 122 -3.99 -10.46 -10.55
CA LEU A 122 -2.87 -10.21 -11.46
C LEU A 122 -3.33 -10.12 -12.93
N VAL A 123 -4.21 -11.02 -13.37
CA VAL A 123 -4.78 -10.99 -14.72
C VAL A 123 -5.57 -9.70 -14.95
N ILE A 124 -6.41 -9.29 -14.01
CA ILE A 124 -7.16 -8.04 -14.08
C ILE A 124 -6.21 -6.83 -14.10
N ALA A 125 -5.15 -6.84 -13.30
CA ALA A 125 -4.16 -5.76 -13.30
C ALA A 125 -3.43 -5.66 -14.65
N ILE A 126 -3.01 -6.78 -15.24
CA ILE A 126 -2.40 -6.81 -16.57
C ILE A 126 -3.40 -6.31 -17.63
N ALA A 127 -4.65 -6.76 -17.56
CA ALA A 127 -5.69 -6.31 -18.48
C ALA A 127 -5.89 -4.79 -18.38
N LEU A 128 -6.05 -4.26 -17.17
CA LEU A 128 -6.37 -2.85 -16.94
C LEU A 128 -5.19 -1.91 -17.19
N PHE A 129 -3.96 -2.28 -16.84
CA PHE A 129 -2.79 -1.39 -16.90
C PHE A 129 -1.85 -1.65 -18.07
N VAL A 130 -1.99 -2.79 -18.75
CA VAL A 130 -1.19 -3.10 -19.94
C VAL A 130 -2.09 -3.19 -21.17
N VAL A 131 -3.10 -4.06 -21.17
CA VAL A 131 -3.89 -4.30 -22.38
C VAL A 131 -4.76 -3.09 -22.73
N VAL A 132 -5.55 -2.59 -21.78
CA VAL A 132 -6.49 -1.48 -22.00
C VAL A 132 -5.79 -0.19 -22.49
N PRO A 133 -4.69 0.31 -21.88
CA PRO A 133 -4.03 1.51 -22.37
C PRO A 133 -3.47 1.35 -23.78
N ASN A 134 -2.92 0.17 -24.11
CA ASN A 134 -2.41 -0.11 -25.46
C ASN A 134 -3.55 -0.15 -26.49
N LEU A 135 -4.67 -0.78 -26.16
CA LEU A 135 -5.83 -0.85 -27.04
C LEU A 135 -6.52 0.52 -27.20
N ALA A 136 -6.63 1.28 -26.11
CA ALA A 136 -7.16 2.65 -26.13
C ALA A 136 -6.27 3.57 -26.99
N THR A 137 -4.95 3.45 -26.88
CA THR A 137 -4.01 4.20 -27.73
C THR A 137 -4.18 3.82 -29.20
N HIS A 138 -4.39 2.52 -29.49
CA HIS A 138 -4.65 2.05 -30.85
C HIS A 138 -5.93 2.65 -31.44
N TYR A 139 -7.06 2.61 -30.73
CA TYR A 139 -8.30 3.20 -31.24
C TYR A 139 -8.25 4.74 -31.32
N ALA A 140 -7.59 5.40 -30.37
CA ALA A 140 -7.36 6.84 -30.44
C ALA A 140 -6.56 7.22 -31.69
N ALA A 141 -5.49 6.47 -32.00
CA ALA A 141 -4.68 6.66 -33.21
C ALA A 141 -5.50 6.57 -34.51
N ILE A 142 -6.42 5.60 -34.60
CA ILE A 142 -7.33 5.45 -35.75
C ILE A 142 -8.24 6.67 -35.89
N LEU A 143 -8.80 7.18 -34.78
CA LEU A 143 -9.68 8.35 -34.79
C LEU A 143 -8.96 9.63 -35.25
N PHE A 144 -7.68 9.79 -34.90
CA PHE A 144 -6.91 10.99 -35.25
C PHE A 144 -6.35 10.97 -36.68
N THR A 145 -6.18 9.80 -37.31
CA THR A 145 -5.54 9.69 -38.64
C THR A 145 -6.42 9.11 -39.73
N GLY A 146 -7.58 8.54 -39.39
CA GLY A 146 -8.51 7.95 -40.37
C GLY A 146 -7.99 6.69 -41.07
N GLN A 147 -6.76 6.26 -40.79
CA GLN A 147 -6.14 5.05 -41.32
C GLN A 147 -5.92 4.06 -40.17
N GLY A 148 -6.46 2.85 -40.33
CA GLY A 148 -6.57 1.84 -39.28
C GLY A 148 -5.26 1.24 -38.74
N ASP A 149 -4.09 1.74 -39.13
CA ASP A 149 -2.83 1.04 -38.93
C ASP A 149 -1.88 1.76 -37.96
N ARG A 150 -1.65 1.11 -36.82
CA ARG A 150 -0.76 1.55 -35.73
C ARG A 150 0.66 1.90 -36.21
N ARG A 151 1.14 1.21 -37.25
CA ARG A 151 2.48 1.37 -37.81
C ARG A 151 2.72 2.75 -38.43
N LEU A 152 1.70 3.36 -39.03
CA LEU A 152 1.88 4.64 -39.72
C LEU A 152 2.10 5.80 -38.74
N LEU A 153 1.41 5.83 -37.59
CA LEU A 153 1.61 6.89 -36.58
C LEU A 153 2.89 6.73 -35.76
N GLU A 154 3.23 5.49 -35.42
CA GLU A 154 4.46 5.17 -34.68
C GLU A 154 5.71 5.49 -35.52
N GLU A 155 5.64 5.32 -36.85
CA GLU A 155 6.74 5.64 -37.77
C GLU A 155 6.75 7.11 -38.21
N GLN A 156 5.60 7.76 -38.44
CA GLN A 156 5.55 9.16 -38.90
C GLN A 156 5.70 10.19 -37.79
N SER A 157 5.20 9.90 -36.58
CA SER A 157 5.25 10.85 -35.46
C SER A 157 5.44 10.15 -34.09
N PRO A 158 6.62 9.56 -33.82
CA PRO A 158 6.90 8.86 -32.56
C PRO A 158 6.60 9.69 -31.31
N ILE A 159 6.84 10.99 -31.36
CA ILE A 159 6.62 11.91 -30.24
C ILE A 159 5.13 12.02 -29.89
N LEU A 160 4.27 12.23 -30.90
CA LEU A 160 2.83 12.37 -30.70
C LEU A 160 2.23 11.07 -30.15
N TYR A 161 2.64 9.93 -30.70
CA TYR A 161 2.19 8.63 -30.23
C TYR A 161 2.55 8.40 -28.75
N ASN A 162 3.79 8.68 -28.35
CA ASN A 162 4.23 8.53 -26.97
C ASN A 162 3.51 9.51 -26.02
N LEU A 163 3.24 10.73 -26.47
CA LEU A 163 2.48 11.71 -25.69
C LEU A 163 1.05 11.22 -25.44
N VAL A 164 0.34 10.79 -26.49
CA VAL A 164 -1.04 10.27 -26.38
C VAL A 164 -1.09 9.01 -25.50
N SER A 165 -0.17 8.06 -25.73
CA SER A 165 -0.04 6.85 -24.90
C SER A 165 0.21 7.18 -23.43
N GLY A 166 1.11 8.14 -23.16
CA GLY A 166 1.41 8.63 -21.82
C GLY A 166 0.19 9.25 -21.15
N VAL A 167 -0.53 10.13 -21.84
CA VAL A 167 -1.76 10.77 -21.34
C VAL A 167 -2.83 9.72 -21.02
N ILE A 168 -3.07 8.76 -21.93
CA ILE A 168 -4.04 7.68 -21.71
C ILE A 168 -3.67 6.85 -20.48
N ARG A 169 -2.40 6.48 -20.31
CA ARG A 169 -1.94 5.72 -19.13
C ARG A 169 -2.15 6.51 -17.84
N VAL A 170 -1.76 7.79 -17.81
CA VAL A 170 -1.96 8.65 -16.64
C VAL A 170 -3.45 8.81 -16.32
N ALA A 171 -4.29 9.03 -17.33
CA ALA A 171 -5.73 9.16 -17.16
C ALA A 171 -6.35 7.87 -16.59
N ILE A 172 -5.96 6.70 -17.09
CA ILE A 172 -6.41 5.41 -16.58
C ILE A 172 -5.93 5.20 -15.14
N THR A 173 -4.67 5.50 -14.82
CA THR A 173 -4.13 5.36 -13.46
C THR A 173 -4.84 6.27 -12.47
N VAL A 174 -4.99 7.56 -12.80
CA VAL A 174 -5.70 8.52 -11.94
C VAL A 174 -7.18 8.15 -11.81
N GLY A 175 -7.83 7.78 -12.92
CA GLY A 175 -9.22 7.33 -12.93
C GLY A 175 -9.44 6.08 -12.07
N TYR A 176 -8.52 5.11 -12.13
CA TYR A 176 -8.55 3.92 -11.26
C TYR A 176 -8.44 4.30 -9.79
N ILE A 177 -7.45 5.13 -9.41
CA ILE A 177 -7.27 5.58 -8.02
C ILE A 177 -8.52 6.32 -7.53
N ALA A 178 -9.08 7.22 -8.36
CA ALA A 178 -10.30 7.93 -8.06
C ALA A 178 -11.48 6.98 -7.84
N ALA A 179 -11.66 5.99 -8.71
CA ALA A 179 -12.74 5.01 -8.60
C ALA A 179 -12.62 4.17 -7.32
N ILE A 180 -11.44 3.61 -7.01
CA ILE A 180 -11.26 2.81 -5.79
C ILE A 180 -11.35 3.68 -4.53
N SER A 181 -11.03 4.97 -4.59
CA SER A 181 -11.15 5.90 -3.45
C SER A 181 -12.60 6.09 -2.98
N LEU A 182 -13.58 5.75 -3.83
CA LEU A 182 -15.00 5.75 -3.45
C LEU A 182 -15.36 4.58 -2.54
N MET A 183 -14.55 3.52 -2.52
CA MET A 183 -14.76 2.36 -1.65
C MET A 183 -14.41 2.75 -0.20
N PRO A 184 -15.31 2.53 0.78
CA PRO A 184 -15.09 2.96 2.17
C PRO A 184 -13.78 2.46 2.79
N ASP A 185 -13.40 1.22 2.52
CA ASP A 185 -12.19 0.60 3.07
C ASP A 185 -10.92 1.25 2.52
N VAL A 186 -10.88 1.52 1.21
CA VAL A 186 -9.76 2.20 0.53
C VAL A 186 -9.68 3.65 0.98
N ARG A 187 -10.81 4.34 1.09
CA ARG A 187 -10.88 5.70 1.62
C ARG A 187 -10.29 5.78 3.03
N ARG A 188 -10.59 4.79 3.87
CA ARG A 188 -10.06 4.71 5.23
C ARG A 188 -8.56 4.40 5.24
N LEU A 189 -8.09 3.52 4.36
CA LEU A 189 -6.65 3.29 4.16
C LEU A 189 -5.91 4.58 3.81
N PHE A 190 -6.47 5.43 2.93
CA PHE A 190 -5.89 6.74 2.61
C PHE A 190 -5.91 7.71 3.79
N GLN A 191 -6.93 7.65 4.67
CA GLN A 191 -6.93 8.43 5.91
C GLN A 191 -5.79 8.00 6.85
N TYR A 192 -5.54 6.71 6.99
CA TYR A 192 -4.40 6.21 7.77
C TYR A 192 -3.06 6.61 7.16
N HIS A 193 -2.93 6.63 5.82
CA HIS A 193 -1.73 7.14 5.16
C HIS A 193 -1.50 8.62 5.46
N GLY A 194 -2.54 9.45 5.35
CA GLY A 194 -2.45 10.86 5.74
C GLY A 194 -2.10 11.04 7.22
N ALA A 195 -2.63 10.20 8.11
CA ALA A 195 -2.29 10.23 9.54
C ALA A 195 -0.82 9.83 9.80
N GLU A 196 -0.28 8.88 9.04
CA GLU A 196 1.14 8.51 9.10
C GLU A 196 2.03 9.70 8.74
N HIS A 197 1.77 10.38 7.61
CA HIS A 197 2.54 11.56 7.22
C HIS A 197 2.49 12.69 8.25
N LYS A 198 1.31 12.96 8.83
CA LYS A 198 1.18 13.96 9.90
C LYS A 198 1.98 13.58 11.13
N THR A 199 1.95 12.30 11.49
CA THR A 199 2.68 11.77 12.66
C THR A 199 4.18 11.85 12.46
N VAL A 200 4.68 11.48 11.27
CA VAL A 200 6.10 11.65 10.91
C VAL A 200 6.50 13.12 10.96
N SER A 201 5.69 14.01 10.39
CA SER A 201 5.98 15.46 10.40
C SER A 201 6.05 16.02 11.82
N ALA A 202 5.12 15.61 12.70
CA ALA A 202 5.11 16.02 14.10
C ALA A 202 6.34 15.49 14.85
N TYR A 203 6.72 14.24 14.60
CA TYR A 203 7.93 13.64 15.15
C TYR A 203 9.18 14.42 14.73
N GLU A 204 9.35 14.66 13.43
CA GLU A 204 10.51 15.38 12.87
C GLU A 204 10.57 16.86 13.31
N ALA A 205 9.43 17.44 13.70
CA ALA A 205 9.36 18.77 14.30
C ALA A 205 9.64 18.78 15.82
N GLY A 206 10.00 17.63 16.40
CA GLY A 206 10.27 17.47 17.83
C GLY A 206 9.04 17.72 18.72
N LYS A 207 7.82 17.57 18.17
CA LYS A 207 6.58 17.71 18.93
C LYS A 207 6.26 16.40 19.65
N GLU A 208 5.63 16.50 20.81
CA GLU A 208 5.08 15.34 21.49
C GLU A 208 3.97 14.71 20.64
N LEU A 209 3.96 13.38 20.50
CA LEU A 209 3.04 12.65 19.63
C LEU A 209 1.64 12.51 20.25
N THR A 210 0.98 13.65 20.44
CA THR A 210 -0.43 13.75 20.84
C THR A 210 -1.30 14.09 19.64
N VAL A 211 -2.59 13.79 19.73
CA VAL A 211 -3.54 14.08 18.63
C VAL A 211 -3.60 15.58 18.34
N GLU A 212 -3.52 16.41 19.38
CA GLU A 212 -3.55 17.87 19.31
C GLU A 212 -2.34 18.42 18.55
N ASN A 213 -1.16 17.86 18.79
CA ASN A 213 0.07 18.28 18.12
C ASN A 213 0.18 17.75 16.69
N VAL A 214 -0.38 16.57 16.39
CA VAL A 214 -0.29 15.92 15.07
C VAL A 214 -1.29 16.52 14.08
N ARG A 215 -2.51 16.86 14.53
CA ARG A 215 -3.60 17.36 13.66
C ARG A 215 -3.23 18.53 12.74
N PRO A 216 -2.48 19.57 13.20
CA PRO A 216 -2.15 20.74 12.39
C PRO A 216 -1.20 20.46 11.22
N PHE A 217 -0.45 19.35 11.26
CA PHE A 217 0.46 19.01 10.16
C PHE A 217 -0.30 18.65 8.88
N THR A 218 0.33 18.91 7.74
CA THR A 218 -0.19 18.56 6.42
C THR A 218 -0.06 17.06 6.18
N THR A 219 -0.89 16.52 5.29
CA THR A 219 -0.71 15.17 4.77
C THR A 219 0.44 15.09 3.78
N LEU A 220 0.93 16.21 3.22
CA LEU A 220 2.06 16.26 2.27
C LEU A 220 3.39 16.08 2.98
N HIS A 221 4.16 15.04 2.63
CA HIS A 221 5.46 14.79 3.22
C HIS A 221 6.58 14.77 2.16
N PRO A 222 7.69 15.54 2.30
CA PRO A 222 8.74 15.68 1.28
C PRO A 222 9.45 14.37 0.92
N ARG A 223 9.45 13.39 1.83
CA ARG A 223 10.07 12.07 1.61
C ARG A 223 9.11 11.05 1.00
N CYS A 224 7.84 11.40 0.83
CA CYS A 224 6.83 10.49 0.31
C CYS A 224 6.50 10.81 -1.15
N GLY A 225 6.69 9.83 -2.03
CA GLY A 225 6.36 9.94 -3.45
C GLY A 225 4.88 9.66 -3.79
N THR A 226 4.03 9.43 -2.78
CA THR A 226 2.62 9.02 -2.96
C THR A 226 1.63 9.97 -2.31
N THR A 227 2.04 11.22 -2.00
CA THR A 227 1.10 12.25 -1.50
C THR A 227 0.58 13.17 -2.60
#